data_AF-A0A3P7LMK4-F1
#
_entry.id   AF-A0A3P7LMK4-F1
#
_cell.length_a   1.000
_cell.length_b   1.000
_cell.length_c   1.000
_cell.angle_alpha   90.00
_cell.angle_beta   90.00
_cell.angle_gamma   90.00
#
_symmetry.space_group_name_H-M   'P 1'
#
loop_
_entity.id
_entity.type
_entity.pdbx_description
1 polymer ?
#
loop_
_entity_poly.entity_id
_entity_poly.type
_entity_poly.pdbx_seq_one_letter_code
_entity_poly.pdbx_strand_id
1 'polypeptide(L)'
;MHGNREIKQNNNTTSTKCKCTIIAPQVNPTLTMERYFKVPFSRPADIYKNNNNGLITDSRVIQQGLWYAHFNGQWIQRQIEMHPNKTPILLVAGRDDLHMCEILLDQTGLTCKKGAEILESEFETVWLHLGGAPTQKWRP
;
A
#
# COMPACT_ATOMS: atom_id res chain seq x y z
N MET A 1 -24.98 -68.17 -44.16
CA MET A 1 -23.68 -67.86 -44.79
C MET A 1 -23.50 -66.35 -44.83
N HIS A 2 -22.31 -65.87 -44.42
CA HIS A 2 -21.83 -64.48 -44.38
C HIS A 2 -22.52 -63.57 -43.33
N GLY A 3 -21.91 -63.08 -42.24
CA GLY A 3 -20.51 -63.01 -41.81
C GLY A 3 -19.88 -61.62 -42.05
N ASN A 4 -19.48 -60.95 -40.96
CA ASN A 4 -18.52 -59.81 -40.85
C ASN A 4 -19.06 -58.40 -41.16
N ARG A 5 -18.57 -57.26 -40.61
CA ARG A 5 -17.69 -56.84 -39.49
C ARG A 5 -17.60 -55.30 -39.54
N GLU A 6 -17.21 -54.66 -38.42
CA GLU A 6 -16.42 -53.39 -38.33
C GLU A 6 -17.04 -52.08 -38.89
N ILE A 7 -16.64 -50.84 -38.57
CA ILE A 7 -15.87 -50.13 -37.53
C ILE A 7 -16.17 -48.62 -37.75
N LYS A 8 -16.12 -47.86 -36.65
CA LYS A 8 -15.79 -46.43 -36.46
C LYS A 8 -15.93 -45.36 -37.58
N GLN A 9 -16.31 -44.20 -37.05
CA GLN A 9 -15.69 -42.86 -37.20
C GLN A 9 -16.15 -41.94 -38.33
N ASN A 10 -16.59 -40.77 -37.83
CA ASN A 10 -16.33 -39.40 -38.32
C ASN A 10 -16.97 -39.09 -39.69
N ASN A 11 -17.61 -37.94 -39.87
CA ASN A 11 -16.93 -36.73 -40.34
C ASN A 11 -17.78 -35.49 -40.04
N ASN A 12 -17.25 -34.65 -39.16
CA ASN A 12 -17.07 -33.20 -39.30
C ASN A 12 -18.14 -32.41 -40.10
N THR A 13 -18.89 -31.53 -39.43
CA THR A 13 -18.92 -30.12 -39.82
C THR A 13 -19.10 -29.24 -38.58
N THR A 14 -18.13 -28.34 -38.45
CA THR A 14 -17.84 -27.29 -37.48
C THR A 14 -18.95 -26.28 -37.24
N SER A 15 -19.15 -25.89 -35.97
CA SER A 15 -19.26 -24.47 -35.59
C SER A 15 -18.90 -24.31 -34.10
N THR A 16 -17.60 -24.25 -33.84
CA THR A 16 -17.08 -23.90 -32.52
C THR A 16 -17.28 -22.41 -32.34
N LYS A 17 -18.28 -22.03 -31.55
CA LYS A 17 -18.42 -20.66 -31.01
C LYS A 17 -17.17 -20.37 -30.17
N CYS A 18 -16.35 -19.43 -30.63
CA CYS A 18 -15.19 -18.92 -29.89
C CYS A 18 -15.67 -18.30 -28.57
N LYS A 19 -15.61 -19.07 -27.49
CA LYS A 19 -15.52 -18.50 -26.15
C LYS A 19 -14.05 -18.14 -25.95
N CYS A 20 -13.69 -16.88 -26.16
CA CYS A 20 -12.55 -16.31 -25.46
C CYS A 20 -12.94 -16.28 -23.98
N THR A 21 -12.67 -17.36 -23.27
CA THR A 21 -12.49 -17.26 -21.83
C THR A 21 -11.20 -16.46 -21.67
N ILE A 22 -11.34 -15.14 -21.54
CA ILE A 22 -10.27 -14.29 -21.03
C ILE A 22 -10.05 -14.78 -19.61
N ILE A 23 -9.15 -15.74 -19.42
CA ILE A 23 -8.53 -15.95 -18.12
C ILE A 23 -7.72 -14.67 -17.93
N ALA A 24 -8.27 -13.71 -17.19
CA ALA A 24 -7.50 -12.57 -16.74
C ALA A 24 -6.20 -13.13 -16.14
N PRO A 25 -5.01 -12.59 -16.50
CA PRO A 25 -3.81 -12.93 -15.79
C PRO A 25 -4.13 -12.77 -14.32
N GLN A 26 -3.99 -13.84 -13.54
CA GLN A 26 -4.16 -13.78 -12.09
C GLN A 26 -3.02 -12.88 -11.60
N VAL A 27 -3.27 -11.57 -11.59
CA VAL A 27 -2.31 -10.58 -11.11
C VAL A 27 -1.97 -10.99 -9.70
N ASN A 28 -0.68 -11.27 -9.47
CA ASN A 28 -0.20 -11.68 -8.17
C ASN A 28 -0.73 -10.65 -7.15
N PRO A 29 -1.58 -11.04 -6.17
CA PRO A 29 -2.25 -10.09 -5.29
C PRO A 29 -1.27 -9.16 -4.58
N THR A 30 -0.05 -9.64 -4.31
CA THR A 30 1.03 -8.84 -3.71
C THR A 30 1.42 -7.60 -4.53
N LEU A 31 1.16 -7.58 -5.84
CA LEU A 31 1.45 -6.44 -6.73
C LEU A 31 0.40 -5.33 -6.65
N THR A 32 -0.78 -5.59 -6.08
CA THR A 32 -1.90 -4.62 -6.01
C THR A 32 -2.48 -4.50 -4.61
N MET A 33 -1.80 -5.06 -3.61
CA MET A 33 -2.28 -5.08 -2.24
C MET A 33 -2.09 -3.72 -1.59
N GLU A 34 -3.19 -3.10 -1.16
CA GLU A 34 -3.16 -1.84 -0.42
C GLU A 34 -2.77 -2.11 1.04
N ARG A 35 -1.66 -1.52 1.49
CA ARG A 35 -1.17 -1.68 2.86
C ARG A 35 -0.88 -0.33 3.50
N TYR A 36 -1.21 -0.22 4.77
CA TYR A 36 -1.18 1.04 5.50
C TYR A 36 -0.33 0.89 6.75
N PHE A 37 0.53 1.87 7.01
CA PHE A 37 1.46 1.83 8.13
C PHE A 37 1.46 3.15 8.91
N LYS A 38 1.77 3.05 10.20
CA LYS A 38 1.98 4.17 11.13
C LYS A 38 3.23 3.89 11.96
N VAL A 39 4.16 4.84 11.96
CA VAL A 39 5.42 4.72 12.70
C VAL A 39 5.79 6.04 13.39
N PRO A 40 6.08 6.05 14.69
CA PRO A 40 6.69 7.21 15.34
C PRO A 40 8.16 7.36 14.93
N PHE A 41 8.64 8.58 14.79
CA PHE A 41 10.05 8.89 14.54
C PHE A 41 10.53 10.07 15.40
N SER A 42 11.83 10.09 15.71
CA SER A 42 12.48 11.21 16.40
C SER A 42 13.29 12.01 15.38
N ARG A 43 13.20 13.34 15.40
CA ARG A 43 14.17 14.16 14.66
C ARG A 43 15.39 14.41 15.55
N PRO A 44 16.62 14.24 15.04
CA PRO A 44 17.83 14.55 15.80
C PRO A 44 17.82 15.96 16.40
N ALA A 45 17.31 16.95 15.67
CA ALA A 45 17.20 18.33 16.14
C ALA A 45 16.32 18.50 17.41
N ASP A 46 15.32 17.64 17.60
CA ASP A 46 14.44 17.69 18.77
C ASP A 46 15.09 17.06 20.01
N ILE A 47 16.04 16.14 19.80
CA ILE A 47 16.85 15.53 20.87
C ILE A 47 17.76 16.57 21.53
N TYR A 48 18.40 17.46 20.75
CA TYR A 48 19.34 18.44 21.28
C TYR A 48 18.69 19.59 22.07
N LYS A 49 17.44 19.97 21.75
CA LYS A 49 16.74 21.06 22.45
C LYS A 49 16.31 20.67 23.87
N ASN A 50 16.03 19.39 24.10
CA ASN A 50 15.51 18.92 25.38
C ASN A 50 16.59 18.82 26.48
N ASN A 51 17.86 18.65 26.11
CA ASN A 51 18.96 18.54 27.07
C ASN A 51 19.21 19.81 27.90
N ASN A 52 18.73 20.99 27.46
CA ASN A 52 18.95 22.25 28.18
C ASN A 52 17.91 22.54 29.27
N ASN A 53 16.78 21.80 29.34
CA ASN A 53 15.70 22.08 30.28
C ASN A 53 15.53 21.05 31.41
N GLY A 54 16.41 20.04 31.52
CA GLY A 54 16.53 19.17 32.70
C GLY A 54 15.29 18.37 33.12
N LEU A 55 14.18 18.44 32.37
CA LEU A 55 12.94 17.77 32.74
C LEU A 55 12.92 16.38 32.11
N ILE A 56 13.29 15.39 32.93
CA ILE A 56 13.06 13.96 32.67
C ILE A 56 11.56 13.67 32.59
N THR A 57 10.91 14.07 31.50
CA THR A 57 9.63 13.47 31.12
C THR A 57 9.95 12.15 30.44
N ASP A 58 9.29 11.07 30.86
CA ASP A 58 9.43 9.72 30.29
C ASP A 58 9.69 9.78 28.78
N SER A 59 10.61 8.98 28.23
CA SER A 59 10.93 8.95 26.79
C SER A 59 9.72 8.80 25.85
N ARG A 60 8.53 8.48 26.39
CA ARG A 60 7.21 8.49 25.75
C ARG A 60 6.66 9.91 25.46
N VAL A 61 7.22 10.95 26.07
CA VAL A 61 6.83 12.37 25.98
C VAL A 61 7.87 13.20 25.23
N ILE A 62 8.97 12.58 24.77
CA ILE A 62 9.72 13.16 23.64
C ILE A 62 8.70 13.26 22.52
N GLN A 63 8.39 14.50 22.11
CA GLN A 63 7.36 14.78 21.12
C GLN A 63 7.83 14.19 19.79
N GLN A 64 7.54 12.91 19.59
CA GLN A 64 7.93 12.17 18.40
C GLN A 64 7.02 12.60 17.26
N GLY A 65 7.61 12.80 16.09
CA GLY A 65 6.83 12.93 14.87
C GLY A 65 6.13 11.60 14.58
N LEU A 66 5.07 11.67 13.79
CA LEU A 66 4.30 10.51 13.39
C LEU A 66 4.22 10.43 11.89
N TRP A 67 4.59 9.28 11.34
CA TRP A 67 4.65 9.03 9.91
C TRP A 67 3.61 7.99 9.54
N TYR A 68 2.81 8.29 8.52
CA TYR A 68 1.87 7.35 7.94
C TYR A 68 2.22 7.11 6.48
N ALA A 69 2.07 5.88 6.03
CA ALA A 69 2.32 5.51 4.64
C ALA A 69 1.26 4.55 4.12
N HIS A 70 0.86 4.78 2.88
CA HIS A 70 -0.02 3.94 2.10
C HIS A 70 0.76 3.42 0.90
N PHE A 71 0.88 2.09 0.80
CA PHE A 71 1.53 1.39 -0.30
C PHE A 71 0.49 0.67 -1.16
N ASN A 72 0.61 0.82 -2.48
CA ASN A 72 -0.05 -0.04 -3.45
C ASN A 72 0.98 -1.06 -3.95
N GLY A 73 0.83 -2.31 -3.50
CA GLY A 73 1.85 -3.34 -3.66
C GLY A 73 3.16 -2.90 -3.03
N GLN A 74 4.15 -2.61 -3.88
CA GLN A 74 5.51 -2.27 -3.44
C GLN A 74 5.79 -0.78 -3.32
N TRP A 75 4.94 0.05 -3.93
CA TRP A 75 5.21 1.46 -4.15
C TRP A 75 4.38 2.32 -3.21
N ILE A 76 5.00 3.38 -2.68
CA ILE A 76 4.28 4.33 -1.86
C ILE A 76 3.35 5.16 -2.76
N GLN A 77 2.11 5.34 -2.32
CA GLN A 77 1.09 6.07 -3.06
C GLN A 77 0.69 7.35 -2.34
N ARG A 78 0.65 7.33 -1.00
CA ARG A 78 0.38 8.50 -0.14
C ARG A 78 1.20 8.43 1.14
N GLN A 79 1.56 9.59 1.66
CA GLN A 79 2.36 9.73 2.89
C GLN A 79 1.86 10.92 3.71
N ILE A 80 1.88 10.76 5.03
CA ILE A 80 1.61 11.83 5.99
C ILE A 80 2.80 11.97 6.92
N GLU A 81 3.34 13.18 7.05
CA GLU A 81 4.31 13.51 8.08
C GLU A 81 3.71 14.49 9.07
N MET A 82 3.60 14.07 10.31
CA MET A 82 3.24 14.94 11.43
C MET A 82 4.48 15.21 12.26
N HIS A 83 4.75 16.50 12.48
CA HIS A 83 5.76 16.92 13.42
C HIS A 83 5.11 17.69 14.56
N PRO A 84 5.66 17.60 15.78
CA PRO A 84 5.26 18.49 16.85
C PRO A 84 5.37 19.94 16.41
N ASN A 85 4.33 20.73 16.68
CA ASN A 85 4.32 22.16 16.46
C ASN A 85 4.52 22.60 15.00
N LYS A 86 4.27 21.72 14.02
CA LYS A 86 4.25 22.07 12.60
C LYS A 86 2.96 21.60 11.96
N THR A 87 2.59 22.25 10.87
CA THR A 87 1.51 21.79 9.99
C THR A 87 1.86 20.40 9.44
N PRO A 88 0.93 19.43 9.49
CA PRO A 88 1.11 18.14 8.85
C PRO A 88 1.36 18.27 7.35
N ILE A 89 2.20 17.39 6.82
CA ILE A 89 2.57 17.35 5.41
C ILE A 89 1.88 16.15 4.77
N LEU A 90 1.13 16.37 3.70
CA LEU A 90 0.45 15.31 2.95
C LEU A 90 1.08 15.24 1.56
N LEU A 91 1.59 14.07 1.21
CA LEU A 91 2.31 13.82 -0.04
C LEU A 91 1.61 12.72 -0.82
N VAL A 92 1.53 12.90 -2.14
CA VAL A 92 0.89 11.95 -3.07
C VAL A 92 1.86 11.64 -4.20
N ALA A 93 1.96 10.35 -4.56
CA ALA A 93 2.82 9.92 -5.66
C ALA A 93 2.41 10.57 -6.99
N GLY A 94 3.38 10.80 -7.86
CA GLY A 94 3.26 11.53 -9.12
C GLY A 94 3.34 13.06 -8.96
N ARG A 95 2.95 13.62 -7.81
CA ARG A 95 3.06 15.07 -7.53
C ARG A 95 4.25 15.38 -6.63
N ASP A 96 4.43 14.57 -5.60
CA ASP A 96 5.31 14.85 -4.48
C ASP A 96 6.50 13.87 -4.38
N ASP A 97 6.80 13.14 -5.46
CA ASP A 97 7.75 12.00 -5.48
C ASP A 97 9.12 12.34 -4.88
N LEU A 98 9.67 13.51 -5.19
CA LEU A 98 10.97 13.97 -4.66
C LEU A 98 11.01 14.14 -3.13
N HIS A 99 9.86 14.18 -2.48
CA HIS A 99 9.72 14.36 -1.03
C HIS A 99 9.17 13.11 -0.33
N MET A 100 8.84 12.06 -1.08
CA MET A 100 8.28 10.81 -0.54
C MET A 100 9.36 9.76 -0.28
N CYS A 101 9.01 8.72 0.47
CA CYS A 101 9.90 7.58 0.66
C CYS A 101 10.14 6.84 -0.67
N GLU A 102 11.40 6.74 -1.09
CA GLU A 102 11.80 6.06 -2.34
C GLU A 102 12.03 4.55 -2.15
N ILE A 103 11.93 4.05 -0.92
CA ILE A 103 12.25 2.66 -0.58
C ILE A 103 11.00 1.77 -0.77
N LEU A 104 11.19 0.64 -1.45
CA LEU A 104 10.20 -0.40 -1.65
C LEU A 104 9.73 -1.01 -0.31
N LEU A 105 8.46 -1.38 -0.21
CA LEU A 105 7.86 -1.87 1.04
C LEU A 105 8.65 -3.00 1.75
N ASP A 106 9.18 -3.95 1.00
CA ASP A 106 9.95 -5.12 1.46
C ASP A 106 11.32 -4.73 2.03
N GLN A 107 11.89 -3.65 1.51
CA GLN A 107 13.15 -3.07 1.94
C GLN A 107 12.97 -2.11 3.13
N THR A 108 11.77 -1.58 3.36
CA THR A 108 11.52 -0.68 4.51
C THR A 108 11.56 -1.39 5.87
N GLY A 109 11.34 -2.71 5.90
CA GLY A 109 11.16 -3.48 7.14
C GLY A 109 9.84 -3.20 7.89
N LEU A 110 8.94 -2.39 7.33
CA LEU A 110 7.65 -2.03 7.97
C LEU A 110 6.78 -3.26 8.25
N THR A 111 6.80 -4.24 7.36
CA THR A 111 6.04 -5.50 7.46
C THR A 111 6.49 -6.38 8.62
N CYS A 112 7.74 -6.22 9.09
CA CYS A 112 8.30 -6.97 10.21
C CYS A 112 8.10 -6.26 11.56
N LYS A 113 7.69 -4.99 11.56
CA LYS A 113 7.55 -4.18 12.77
C LYS A 113 6.16 -4.37 13.39
N LYS A 114 6.10 -5.04 14.54
CA LYS A 114 4.84 -5.26 15.27
C LYS A 114 4.14 -3.93 15.58
N GLY A 115 2.87 -3.83 15.19
CA GLY A 115 2.04 -2.65 15.42
C GLY A 115 2.29 -1.48 14.46
N ALA A 116 3.12 -1.67 13.43
CA ALA A 116 3.29 -0.65 12.39
C ALA A 116 2.16 -0.68 11.37
N GLU A 117 1.66 -1.86 10.99
CA GLU A 117 0.55 -1.98 10.04
C GLU A 117 -0.78 -1.59 10.71
N ILE A 118 -1.55 -0.76 10.02
CA ILE A 118 -2.86 -0.23 10.45
C ILE A 118 -3.92 -0.52 9.39
N LEU A 119 -5.19 -0.29 9.73
CA LEU A 119 -6.29 -0.44 8.78
C LEU A 119 -6.37 0.73 7.80
N GLU A 120 -6.91 0.47 6.59
CA GLU A 120 -7.26 1.50 5.60
C GLU A 120 -8.09 2.62 6.24
N SER A 121 -9.12 2.25 7.01
CA SER A 121 -10.02 3.20 7.65
C SER A 121 -9.31 4.13 8.64
N GLU A 122 -8.28 3.65 9.34
CA GLU A 122 -7.49 4.48 10.25
C GLU A 122 -6.67 5.51 9.48
N PHE A 123 -6.03 5.08 8.38
CA PHE A 123 -5.29 5.98 7.52
C PHE A 123 -6.21 7.02 6.87
N GLU A 124 -7.32 6.60 6.26
CA GLU A 124 -8.26 7.49 5.57
C GLU A 124 -8.88 8.50 6.53
N THR A 125 -9.20 8.10 7.76
CA THR A 125 -9.72 9.02 8.78
C THR A 125 -8.74 10.17 9.03
N VAL A 126 -7.45 9.86 9.20
CA VAL A 126 -6.41 10.87 9.42
C VAL A 126 -6.18 11.69 8.15
N TRP A 127 -6.08 11.04 6.99
CA TRP A 127 -5.86 11.68 5.70
C TRP A 127 -6.93 12.74 5.39
N LEU A 128 -8.20 12.37 5.51
CA LEU A 128 -9.34 13.27 5.28
C LEU A 128 -9.41 14.37 6.34
N HIS A 129 -9.17 14.05 7.61
CA HIS A 129 -9.17 15.05 8.69
C HIS A 129 -8.12 16.14 8.48
N LEU A 130 -6.98 15.80 7.87
CA LEU A 130 -5.91 16.73 7.54
C LEU A 130 -6.07 17.43 6.18
N GLY A 131 -7.22 17.26 5.51
CA GLY A 131 -7.52 17.92 4.24
C GLY A 131 -7.03 17.19 2.99
N GLY A 132 -6.67 15.90 3.11
CA GLY A 132 -6.31 15.06 1.98
C GLY A 132 -7.51 14.74 1.08
N ALA A 133 -7.27 14.62 -0.23
CA ALA A 133 -8.31 14.23 -1.18
C ALA A 133 -8.62 12.72 -1.10
N PRO A 134 -9.88 12.28 -1.20
CA PRO A 134 -10.23 10.86 -1.16
C PRO A 134 -9.56 10.10 -2.29
N THR A 135 -9.29 8.81 -2.08
CA THR A 135 -8.78 7.94 -3.15
C THR A 135 -9.74 7.91 -4.32
N GLN A 136 -9.26 8.38 -5.46
CA GLN A 136 -10.01 8.30 -6.70
C GLN A 136 -9.87 6.88 -7.22
N LYS A 137 -10.80 6.00 -6.83
CA LYS A 137 -10.91 4.68 -7.47
C LYS A 137 -11.28 4.93 -8.91
N TRP A 138 -10.35 4.66 -9.83
CA TRP A 138 -10.61 4.77 -11.25
C TRP A 138 -11.86 3.94 -11.59
N ARG A 139 -12.85 4.58 -12.20
CA ARG A 139 -14.03 3.91 -12.73
C ARG A 139 -13.89 3.91 -14.26
N PRO A 140 -13.94 2.73 -14.92
CA PRO A 140 -13.85 2.63 -16.38
C PRO A 140 -14.91 3.45 -17.11
#